data_AF-A0A538R9Z0-F1
#
_entry.id   AF-A0A538R9Z0-F1
#
_cell.length_a   1.000
_cell.length_b   1.000
_cell.length_c   1.000
_cell.angle_alpha   90.00
_cell.angle_beta   90.00
_cell.angle_gamma   90.00
#
_symmetry.space_group_name_H-M   'P 1'
#
loop_
_entity.id
_entity.type
_entity.pdbx_description
1 polymer ?
#
loop_
_entity_poly.entity_id
_entity_poly.type
_entity_poly.pdbx_seq_one_letter_code
_entity_poly.pdbx_strand_id
1 'polypeptide(L)'
;MAGLVQQRLAYVYLLKGDRDQAVKALTGILETPGTLNRDQALFELARLEESQMRLEGAVARYQELIKTYPNSPFTSEATIRTKIRDVKKSQESTPASPPKAPAIAEPQKSPPAAPSTAGKKKT
;
A
#
# COMPACT_ATOMS: atom_id res chain seq x y z
N MET A 1 -21.47 13.10 23.59
CA MET A 1 -21.24 11.77 24.22
C MET A 1 -21.46 10.58 23.27
N ALA A 2 -22.41 10.63 22.33
CA ALA A 2 -22.73 9.50 21.45
C ALA A 2 -21.53 8.90 20.69
N GLY A 3 -20.63 9.74 20.14
CA GLY A 3 -19.47 9.25 19.38
C GLY A 3 -18.49 8.39 20.19
N LEU A 4 -18.27 8.68 21.48
CA LEU A 4 -17.38 7.89 22.33
C LEU A 4 -17.99 6.52 22.68
N VAL A 5 -19.32 6.48 22.89
CA VAL A 5 -20.04 5.22 23.16
C VAL A 5 -19.97 4.31 21.94
N GLN A 6 -20.23 4.86 20.75
CA GLN A 6 -20.11 4.14 19.48
C GLN A 6 -18.70 3.64 19.24
N GLN A 7 -17.67 4.43 19.56
CA GLN A 7 -16.28 4.00 19.44
C GLN A 7 -15.96 2.82 20.37
N ARG A 8 -16.37 2.88 21.64
CA ARG A 8 -16.15 1.76 22.57
C ARG A 8 -16.89 0.51 22.10
N LEU A 9 -18.11 0.67 21.61
CA LEU A 9 -18.91 -0.42 21.08
C LEU A 9 -18.23 -1.06 19.87
N ALA A 10 -17.68 -0.26 18.95
CA ALA A 10 -16.91 -0.76 17.81
C ALA A 10 -15.72 -1.62 18.25
N TYR A 11 -14.97 -1.18 19.26
CA TYR A 11 -13.83 -1.93 19.78
C TYR A 11 -14.24 -3.24 20.46
N VAL A 12 -15.35 -3.25 21.20
CA VAL A 12 -15.89 -4.50 21.77
C VAL A 12 -16.27 -5.47 20.65
N TYR A 13 -16.89 -5.00 19.57
CA TYR A 13 -17.20 -5.85 18.43
C TYR A 13 -15.95 -6.36 17.71
N LEU A 14 -14.92 -5.53 17.55
CA LEU A 14 -13.64 -5.98 17.00
C LEU A 14 -12.98 -7.08 17.83
N LEU A 15 -13.02 -6.96 19.17
CA LEU A 15 -12.50 -8.00 20.08
C LEU A 15 -13.28 -9.31 19.97
N LYS A 16 -14.58 -9.23 19.69
CA LYS A 16 -15.43 -10.41 19.43
C LYS A 16 -15.24 -11.00 18.03
N GLY A 17 -14.58 -10.28 17.13
CA GLY A 17 -14.47 -10.65 15.71
C GLY A 17 -15.66 -10.20 14.86
N ASP A 18 -16.65 -9.53 15.44
CA ASP A 18 -17.88 -9.03 14.80
C ASP A 18 -17.60 -7.76 13.99
N ARG A 19 -16.81 -7.90 12.91
CA ARG A 19 -16.36 -6.76 12.09
C ARG A 19 -17.51 -5.95 11.49
N ASP A 20 -18.61 -6.58 11.07
CA ASP A 20 -19.76 -5.86 10.51
C ASP A 20 -20.44 -4.93 11.52
N GLN A 21 -20.53 -5.36 12.78
CA GLN A 21 -21.08 -4.53 13.85
C GLN A 21 -20.12 -3.41 14.25
N ALA A 22 -18.80 -3.67 14.20
CA ALA A 22 -17.80 -2.64 14.39
C ALA A 22 -17.89 -1.55 13.31
N VAL A 23 -18.06 -1.94 12.04
CA VAL A 23 -18.30 -1.00 10.94
C VAL A 23 -19.54 -0.16 11.20
N LYS A 24 -20.67 -0.77 11.55
CA LYS A 24 -21.92 -0.04 11.86
C LYS A 24 -21.75 0.98 12.99
N ALA A 25 -21.05 0.59 14.06
CA ALA A 25 -20.81 1.48 15.18
C ALA A 25 -19.94 2.67 14.78
N LEU A 26 -18.89 2.45 14.00
CA LEU A 26 -18.02 3.53 13.50
C LEU A 26 -18.73 4.42 12.46
N THR A 27 -19.54 3.85 11.56
CA THR A 27 -20.32 4.67 10.60
C THR A 27 -21.33 5.55 11.31
N GLY A 28 -21.91 5.09 12.42
CA GLY A 28 -22.80 5.92 13.25
C GLY A 28 -22.12 7.18 13.79
N ILE A 29 -20.79 7.16 14.00
CA ILE A 29 -20.01 8.36 14.37
C ILE A 29 -19.96 9.34 13.20
N LEU A 30 -19.83 8.84 11.97
CA LEU A 30 -19.83 9.64 10.75
C LEU A 30 -21.21 10.19 10.41
N GLU A 31 -22.29 9.55 10.84
CA GLU A 31 -23.64 10.05 10.60
C GLU A 31 -24.07 11.09 11.65
N THR A 32 -23.43 11.08 12.83
CA THR A 32 -23.77 12.00 13.92
C THR A 32 -22.99 13.32 13.79
N PRO A 33 -23.65 14.47 13.53
CA PRO A 33 -22.98 15.76 13.44
C PRO A 33 -22.44 16.18 14.82
N GLY A 34 -21.27 16.81 14.86
CA GLY A 34 -20.67 17.36 16.09
C GLY A 34 -19.92 16.36 16.97
N THR A 35 -19.70 15.13 16.52
CA THR A 35 -18.79 14.20 17.20
C THR A 35 -17.33 14.57 16.96
N LEU A 36 -16.53 14.61 18.03
CA LEU A 36 -15.12 15.01 17.98
C LEU A 36 -14.18 13.91 17.42
N ASN A 37 -14.65 12.66 17.38
CA ASN A 37 -13.85 11.48 17.02
C ASN A 37 -14.13 10.97 15.60
N ARG A 38 -14.56 11.85 14.69
CA ARG A 38 -14.86 11.51 13.29
C ARG A 38 -13.61 11.16 12.50
N ASP A 39 -12.52 11.87 12.76
CA ASP A 39 -11.21 11.61 12.18
C ASP A 39 -10.72 10.19 12.53
N GLN A 40 -10.83 9.81 13.81
CA GLN A 40 -10.54 8.46 14.25
C GLN A 40 -11.48 7.43 13.61
N ALA A 41 -12.78 7.72 13.52
CA ALA A 41 -13.75 6.81 12.92
C ALA A 41 -13.46 6.54 11.43
N LEU A 42 -13.11 7.57 10.66
CA LEU A 42 -12.68 7.43 9.26
C LEU A 42 -11.44 6.54 9.15
N PHE A 43 -10.45 6.79 10.00
CA PHE A 43 -9.20 6.02 10.02
C PHE A 43 -9.42 4.54 10.35
N GLU A 44 -10.22 4.24 11.38
CA GLU A 44 -10.50 2.86 11.79
C GLU A 44 -11.32 2.12 10.74
N LEU A 45 -12.33 2.77 10.15
CA LEU A 45 -13.10 2.17 9.06
C LEU A 45 -12.21 1.82 7.86
N ALA A 46 -11.29 2.72 7.49
CA ALA A 46 -10.35 2.45 6.41
C ALA A 46 -9.46 1.24 6.74
N ARG A 47 -8.94 1.13 7.97
CA ARG A 47 -8.14 -0.03 8.41
C ARG A 47 -8.94 -1.33 8.38
N LEU A 48 -10.21 -1.30 8.78
CA LEU A 48 -11.09 -2.47 8.71
C LEU A 48 -11.24 -2.94 7.27
N GLU A 49 -11.46 -2.01 6.33
CA GLU A 49 -11.57 -2.34 4.92
C GLU A 49 -10.27 -2.85 4.31
N GLU A 50 -9.12 -2.29 4.68
CA GLU A 50 -7.81 -2.85 4.29
C GLU A 50 -7.69 -4.30 4.75
N SER A 51 -8.09 -4.59 5.99
CA SER A 51 -8.05 -5.97 6.53
C SER A 51 -8.98 -6.93 5.79
N GLN A 52 -10.00 -6.41 5.09
CA GLN A 52 -10.94 -7.17 4.27
C GLN A 52 -10.54 -7.20 2.78
N MET A 53 -9.34 -6.74 2.43
CA MET A 53 -8.87 -6.58 1.05
C MET A 53 -9.74 -5.61 0.21
N ARG A 54 -10.58 -4.78 0.84
CA ARG A 54 -11.41 -3.75 0.19
C ARG A 54 -10.61 -2.46 0.06
N LEU A 55 -9.56 -2.51 -0.74
CA LEU A 55 -8.52 -1.50 -0.74
C LEU A 55 -8.97 -0.19 -1.40
N GLU A 56 -9.90 -0.26 -2.36
CA GLU A 56 -10.52 0.93 -2.96
C GLU A 56 -11.32 1.74 -1.92
N GLY A 57 -12.13 1.05 -1.10
CA GLY A 57 -12.92 1.67 -0.04
C GLY A 57 -12.03 2.29 1.04
N ALA A 58 -10.98 1.58 1.43
CA ALA A 58 -10.03 2.06 2.42
C ALA A 58 -9.33 3.34 1.97
N VAL A 59 -8.84 3.38 0.73
CA VAL A 59 -8.19 4.58 0.17
C VAL A 59 -9.15 5.76 0.12
N ALA A 60 -10.40 5.56 -0.27
CA ALA A 60 -11.40 6.63 -0.28
C ALA A 60 -11.58 7.27 1.11
N ARG A 61 -11.66 6.43 2.16
CA ARG A 61 -11.78 6.90 3.55
C ARG A 61 -10.52 7.58 4.07
N TYR A 62 -9.33 7.08 3.71
CA TYR A 62 -8.08 7.78 4.05
C TYR A 62 -7.97 9.13 3.36
N GLN A 63 -8.37 9.22 2.09
CA GLN A 63 -8.37 10.49 1.38
C GLN A 63 -9.36 11.49 1.99
N GLU A 64 -10.53 11.03 2.41
CA GLU A 64 -11.48 11.87 3.15
C GLU A 64 -10.89 12.37 4.47
N LEU A 65 -10.23 11.50 5.23
CA LEU A 65 -9.54 11.87 6.47
C LEU A 65 -8.50 12.96 6.24
N ILE A 66 -7.64 12.79 5.23
CA ILE A 66 -6.56 13.73 4.91
C ILE A 66 -7.12 15.09 4.49
N LYS A 67 -8.21 15.09 3.71
CA LYS A 67 -8.86 16.32 3.22
C LYS A 67 -9.61 17.06 4.32
N THR A 68 -10.36 16.34 5.15
CA THR A 68 -11.27 16.93 6.14
C THR A 68 -10.54 17.26 7.44
N TYR A 69 -9.51 16.48 7.80
CA TYR A 69 -8.80 16.59 9.07
C TYR A 69 -7.28 16.64 8.90
N PRO A 70 -6.72 17.64 8.18
CA PRO A 70 -5.29 17.69 7.87
C PRO A 70 -4.37 17.73 9.11
N ASN A 71 -4.87 18.25 10.24
CA ASN A 71 -4.13 18.35 11.51
C ASN A 71 -4.39 17.18 12.47
N SER A 72 -5.13 16.15 12.05
CA SER A 72 -5.41 14.99 12.88
C SER A 72 -4.15 14.11 13.06
N PRO A 73 -3.94 13.50 14.24
CA PRO A 73 -2.85 12.54 14.44
C PRO A 73 -2.91 11.34 13.47
N PHE A 74 -4.07 11.04 12.90
CA PHE A 74 -4.27 9.91 11.98
C PHE A 74 -3.91 10.24 10.52
N THR A 75 -3.79 11.52 10.17
CA THR A 75 -3.58 11.97 8.78
C THR A 75 -2.21 11.59 8.22
N SER A 76 -1.17 11.67 9.05
CA SER A 76 0.18 11.24 8.67
C SER A 76 0.19 9.76 8.26
N GLU A 77 -0.46 8.90 9.04
CA GLU A 77 -0.52 7.47 8.76
C GLU A 77 -1.39 7.17 7.54
N ALA A 78 -2.56 7.81 7.42
CA ALA A 78 -3.43 7.67 6.25
C ALA A 78 -2.73 8.06 4.95
N THR A 79 -1.89 9.10 4.99
CA THR A 79 -1.09 9.54 3.85
C THR A 79 -0.08 8.46 3.44
N ILE A 80 0.61 7.87 4.41
CA ILE A 80 1.58 6.79 4.16
C ILE A 80 0.88 5.56 3.56
N ARG A 81 -0.24 5.12 4.15
CA ARG A 81 -1.01 3.96 3.67
C ARG A 81 -1.50 4.14 2.24
N THR A 82 -2.04 5.32 1.92
CA THR A 82 -2.48 5.65 0.56
C THR A 82 -1.33 5.58 -0.45
N LYS A 83 -0.19 6.20 -0.13
CA LYS A 83 1.01 6.19 -1.00
C LYS A 83 1.55 4.77 -1.23
N ILE A 84 1.64 3.95 -0.18
CA ILE A 84 2.12 2.56 -0.31
C ILE A 84 1.20 1.76 -1.24
N ARG A 85 -0.11 1.98 -1.17
CA ARG A 85 -1.08 1.30 -2.02
C ARG A 85 -0.93 1.69 -3.49
N ASP A 86 -0.73 2.98 -3.77
CA ASP A 86 -0.51 3.48 -5.14
C ASP A 86 0.76 2.89 -5.76
N VAL A 87 1.84 2.78 -4.97
CA VAL A 87 3.08 2.12 -5.40
C VAL A 87 2.86 0.63 -5.68
N LYS A 88 2.16 -0.09 -4.79
CA LYS A 88 1.83 -1.51 -5.04
C LYS A 88 1.00 -1.69 -6.31
N LYS A 89 0.00 -0.84 -6.54
CA LYS A 89 -0.82 -0.87 -7.76
C LYS A 89 0.01 -0.60 -9.01
N SER A 90 0.98 0.32 -8.92
CA SER A 90 1.90 0.67 -10.01
C SER A 90 2.92 -0.45 -10.30
N GLN A 91 3.37 -1.19 -9.29
CA GLN A 91 4.27 -2.33 -9.44
C GLN A 91 3.57 -3.60 -9.95
N GLU A 92 2.28 -3.79 -9.65
CA GLU A 92 1.48 -4.93 -10.13
C GLU A 92 0.98 -4.74 -11.57
N SER A 93 1.08 -3.51 -12.10
CA SER A 93 0.70 -3.16 -13.47
C SER A 93 1.85 -3.20 -14.47
N THR A 94 3.04 -3.69 -14.10
CA THR A 94 4.05 -4.06 -15.10
C THR A 94 3.65 -5.43 -15.68
N PRO A 95 3.20 -5.51 -16.95
CA PRO A 95 3.18 -6.81 -17.60
C PRO A 95 4.63 -7.26 -17.64
N ALA A 96 4.89 -8.46 -17.12
CA ALA A 96 6.14 -9.15 -17.32
C ALA A 96 6.40 -9.25 -18.83
N SER A 97 7.08 -8.26 -19.40
CA SER A 97 7.81 -8.46 -20.63
C SER A 97 9.02 -9.31 -20.24
N PRO A 98 9.21 -10.50 -20.83
CA PRO A 98 10.41 -11.27 -20.58
C PRO A 98 11.61 -10.39 -20.96
N PRO A 99 12.72 -10.40 -20.20
CA PRO A 99 13.96 -9.82 -20.70
C PRO A 99 14.33 -10.67 -21.92
N LYS A 100 13.99 -10.13 -23.09
CA LYS A 100 14.40 -10.61 -24.40
C LYS A 100 15.92 -10.68 -24.34
N ALA A 101 16.45 -11.90 -24.29
CA ALA A 101 17.88 -12.14 -24.39
C ALA A 101 18.44 -11.35 -25.58
N PRO A 102 19.48 -10.52 -25.40
CA PRO A 102 20.49 -10.33 -26.40
C PRO A 102 21.55 -11.38 -26.13
N ALA A 103 21.56 -12.40 -26.98
CA ALA A 103 22.75 -13.18 -27.21
C ALA A 103 23.92 -12.23 -27.55
N ILE A 104 25.07 -12.48 -26.92
CA ILE A 104 26.43 -12.18 -27.39
C ILE A 104 26.89 -10.72 -27.30
N ALA A 105 27.79 -10.43 -26.34
CA ALA A 105 29.08 -9.78 -26.63
C ALA A 105 30.02 -9.89 -25.41
N GLU A 106 31.23 -10.34 -25.69
CA GLU A 106 32.29 -10.83 -24.81
C GLU A 106 32.98 -9.77 -23.92
N PRO A 107 33.72 -10.20 -22.88
CA PRO A 107 34.42 -9.32 -21.95
C PRO A 107 35.75 -8.82 -22.53
N GLN A 108 35.92 -7.51 -22.71
CA GLN A 108 37.21 -6.93 -23.09
C GLN A 108 37.86 -6.22 -21.90
N LYS A 109 38.73 -6.98 -21.21
CA LYS A 109 39.80 -6.49 -20.34
C LYS A 109 41.04 -6.27 -21.22
N SER A 110 41.65 -5.10 -21.08
CA SER A 110 42.76 -4.54 -21.89
C SER A 110 44.08 -5.38 -21.84
N PRO A 111 45.08 -5.07 -22.72
CA PRO A 111 46.15 -5.95 -23.27
C PRO A 111 47.41 -6.01 -22.35
N PRO A 112 48.61 -6.54 -22.71
CA PRO A 112 49.16 -7.06 -23.99
C PRO A 112 50.00 -8.38 -23.89
N ALA A 113 50.41 -8.94 -25.04
CA ALA A 113 51.77 -9.43 -25.35
C ALA A 113 51.78 -10.45 -26.51
N ALA A 114 52.60 -10.17 -27.53
CA ALA A 114 53.12 -11.13 -28.51
C ALA A 114 54.12 -12.12 -27.82
N PRO A 115 54.64 -13.22 -28.45
CA PRO A 115 54.74 -13.48 -29.90
C PRO A 115 54.50 -14.93 -30.39
N SER A 116 54.39 -15.02 -31.72
CA SER A 116 54.89 -16.05 -32.66
C SER A 116 55.08 -17.50 -32.21
N THR A 117 54.44 -18.46 -32.90
CA THR A 117 55.13 -19.52 -33.66
C THR A 117 54.21 -20.11 -34.73
N ALA A 118 54.77 -20.32 -35.91
CA ALA A 118 54.13 -20.82 -37.11
C ALA A 118 54.12 -22.37 -37.13
N GLY A 119 53.00 -22.95 -37.55
CA GLY A 119 52.88 -24.37 -37.87
C GLY A 119 51.94 -24.55 -39.07
N LYS A 120 52.51 -24.55 -40.29
CA LYS A 120 51.78 -24.87 -41.53
C LYS A 120 51.54 -26.39 -41.62
N LYS A 121 50.28 -26.77 -41.90
CA LYS A 121 49.78 -27.74 -42.90
C LYS A 121 50.85 -28.63 -43.57
N LYS A 122 50.63 -29.92 -43.88
CA LYS A 122 49.46 -30.51 -44.57
C LYS A 122 49.72 -32.02 -44.71
N THR A 123 48.68 -32.85 -44.63
CA THR A 123 48.57 -34.10 -45.42
C THR A 123 47.77 -33.81 -46.68
#